data_AF-A0A7X9DRR4-F1
#
_entry.id   AF-A0A7X9DRR4-F1
#
_cell.length_a   1.000
_cell.length_b   1.000
_cell.length_c   1.000
_cell.angle_alpha   90.00
_cell.angle_beta   90.00
_cell.angle_gamma   90.00
#
_symmetry.space_group_name_H-M   'P 1'
#
loop_
_entity.id
_entity.type
_entity.pdbx_description
1 polymer ?
#
loop_
_entity_poly.entity_id
_entity_poly.type
_entity_poly.pdbx_seq_one_letter_code
_entity_poly.pdbx_strand_id
1 'polypeptide(L)'
;MLYHLFEHLQRVEIPGGRLWGYLSFRSALSIITALLISLFIGKRIIRLLQKKQIGEVVRDLGLEGQLQKKGTPTMGGIIIIISILVPVLLFANLTNVYIQ
;
A
#
# COMPACT_ATOMS: atom_id res chain seq x y z
N MET A 1 10.96 10.74 0.10
CA MET A 1 11.81 11.09 1.27
C MET A 1 13.07 10.22 1.36
N LEU A 2 12.98 8.89 1.17
CA LEU A 2 14.20 8.05 1.10
C LEU A 2 14.97 8.24 -0.22
N TYR A 3 14.34 8.71 -1.30
CA TYR A 3 15.05 9.07 -2.55
C TYR A 3 16.26 9.97 -2.29
N HIS A 4 16.09 11.07 -1.53
CA HIS A 4 17.20 11.98 -1.20
C HIS A 4 18.24 11.36 -0.24
N LEU A 5 17.82 10.39 0.59
CA LEU A 5 18.74 9.62 1.43
C LEU A 5 19.60 8.66 0.59
N PHE A 6 19.00 8.00 -0.41
CA PHE A 6 19.71 7.13 -1.34
C PHE A 6 20.64 7.92 -2.27
N GLU A 7 20.27 9.15 -2.64
CA GLU A 7 21.14 10.08 -3.37
C GLU A 7 22.38 10.49 -2.55
N HIS A 8 22.22 10.70 -1.23
CA HIS A 8 23.36 10.92 -0.33
C HIS A 8 24.22 9.65 -0.17
N LEU A 9 23.61 8.47 -0.11
CA LEU A 9 24.33 7.20 -0.02
C LEU A 9 25.13 6.86 -1.29
N GLN A 10 24.67 7.32 -2.46
CA GLN A 10 25.45 7.22 -3.71
C GLN A 10 26.77 7.99 -3.64
N ARG A 11 26.84 9.10 -2.89
CA ARG A 11 28.09 9.86 -2.70
C ARG A 11 29.14 9.10 -1.89
N VAL A 12 28.74 8.04 -1.18
CA VAL A 12 29.62 7.21 -0.34
C VAL A 12 30.19 6.02 -1.12
N GLU A 13 29.99 5.96 -2.44
CA GLU A 13 30.53 4.92 -3.34
C GLU A 13 30.25 3.47 -2.90
N ILE A 14 29.12 3.23 -2.22
CA ILE A 14 28.75 1.88 -1.78
C ILE A 14 28.45 1.02 -3.03
N PRO A 15 29.03 -0.21 -3.14
CA PRO A 15 28.71 -1.14 -4.21
C PRO A 15 27.19 -1.37 -4.32
N GLY A 16 26.63 -1.16 -5.51
CA GLY A 16 25.17 -1.25 -5.75
C GLY A 16 24.41 0.07 -5.64
N GLY A 17 25.05 1.17 -5.22
CA GLY A 17 24.43 2.49 -5.13
C GLY A 17 23.82 2.99 -6.45
N ARG A 18 24.39 2.59 -7.60
CA ARG A 18 23.88 2.94 -8.94
C ARG A 18 22.49 2.37 -9.24
N LEU A 19 22.09 1.25 -8.60
CA LEU A 19 20.80 0.60 -8.84
C LEU A 19 19.61 1.51 -8.45
N TRP A 20 19.80 2.37 -7.44
CA TRP A 20 18.78 3.32 -7.00
C TRP A 20 18.45 4.39 -8.05
N GLY A 21 19.34 4.65 -9.02
CA GLY A 21 19.07 5.60 -10.10
C GLY A 21 18.09 5.06 -11.15
N TYR A 22 17.91 3.74 -11.23
CA TYR A 22 17.04 3.14 -12.24
C TYR A 22 15.57 3.18 -11.80
N LEU A 23 14.74 3.77 -12.66
CA LEU A 23 13.29 3.80 -12.46
C LEU A 23 12.69 2.41 -12.30
N SER A 24 13.13 1.44 -13.12
CA SER A 24 12.66 0.05 -13.07
C SER A 24 12.91 -0.61 -11.71
N PHE A 25 14.08 -0.38 -11.11
CA PHE A 25 14.44 -0.90 -9.79
C PHE A 25 13.55 -0.29 -8.69
N ARG A 26 13.38 1.03 -8.70
CA ARG A 26 12.51 1.74 -7.75
C ARG A 26 11.04 1.33 -7.88
N SER A 27 10.56 1.12 -9.11
CA SER A 27 9.21 0.63 -9.38
C SER A 27 9.01 -0.80 -8.87
N ALA A 28 9.97 -1.70 -9.11
CA ALA A 28 9.91 -3.07 -8.61
C ALA A 28 9.85 -3.12 -7.07
N LEU A 29 10.71 -2.36 -6.39
CA LEU A 29 10.69 -2.25 -4.92
C LEU A 29 9.38 -1.67 -4.39
N SER A 30 8.79 -0.69 -5.09
CA SER A 30 7.51 -0.11 -4.72
C SER A 30 6.38 -1.15 -4.79
N ILE A 31 6.34 -1.95 -5.85
CA ILE A 31 5.34 -3.03 -6.02
C ILE A 31 5.49 -4.10 -4.94
N ILE A 32 6.73 -4.55 -4.69
CA ILE A 32 7.00 -5.56 -3.66
C ILE A 32 6.57 -5.03 -2.29
N THR A 33 6.91 -3.78 -1.98
CA THR A 33 6.56 -3.17 -0.69
C THR A 33 5.05 -2.99 -0.55
N ALA A 34 4.35 -2.57 -1.61
CA ALA A 34 2.89 -2.45 -1.64
C ALA A 34 2.21 -3.79 -1.34
N LEU A 35 2.71 -4.87 -1.96
CA LEU A 35 2.20 -6.22 -1.75
C LEU A 35 2.42 -6.69 -0.31
N LEU A 36 3.63 -6.48 0.24
CA LEU A 36 3.93 -6.86 1.62
C LEU A 36 3.02 -6.09 2.60
N ILE A 37 2.82 -4.78 2.38
CA ILE A 37 1.93 -3.98 3.20
C ILE A 37 0.49 -4.52 3.12
N SER A 38 -0.03 -4.78 1.93
CA SER A 38 -1.41 -5.26 1.79
C SER A 38 -1.62 -6.61 2.47
N LEU A 39 -0.65 -7.54 2.37
CA LEU A 39 -0.73 -8.87 2.97
C LEU A 39 -0.61 -8.82 4.50
N PHE A 40 0.41 -8.13 5.04
CA PHE A 40 0.67 -8.13 6.48
C PHE A 40 -0.24 -7.18 7.26
N ILE A 41 -0.51 -6.00 6.71
CA ILE A 41 -1.30 -4.96 7.38
C ILE A 41 -2.80 -5.14 7.08
N GLY A 42 -3.16 -5.72 5.93
CA GLY A 42 -4.55 -5.93 5.52
C GLY A 42 -5.38 -6.68 6.55
N LYS A 43 -4.91 -7.82 7.07
CA LYS A 43 -5.65 -8.60 8.10
C LYS A 43 -5.83 -7.83 9.41
N ARG A 44 -4.91 -6.92 9.76
CA ARG A 44 -5.07 -6.05 10.94
C ARG A 44 -6.14 -4.99 10.68
N ILE A 45 -6.10 -4.32 9.53
CA ILE A 45 -7.08 -3.30 9.14
C ILE A 45 -8.48 -3.90 9.03
N ILE A 46 -8.64 -5.07 8.40
CA ILE A 46 -9.92 -5.78 8.30
C ILE A 46 -10.52 -6.02 9.69
N ARG A 47 -9.74 -6.54 10.64
CA ARG A 47 -10.19 -6.76 12.02
C ARG A 47 -10.54 -5.45 12.75
N LEU A 48 -9.81 -4.36 12.49
CA LEU A 48 -10.11 -3.05 13.07
C LEU A 48 -11.42 -2.48 12.51
N LEU A 49 -11.66 -2.59 11.21
CA LEU A 49 -12.89 -2.13 10.56
C LEU A 49 -14.11 -2.94 11.02
N GLN A 50 -13.96 -4.27 11.14
CA GLN A 50 -14.99 -5.13 11.73
C GLN A 50 -15.33 -4.75 13.18
N LYS A 51 -14.31 -4.48 14.00
CA LYS A 51 -14.51 -4.03 15.40
C LYS A 51 -15.22 -2.68 15.51
N LYS A 52 -14.99 -1.78 14.55
CA LYS A 52 -15.67 -0.47 14.51
C LYS A 52 -17.11 -0.55 13.96
N GLN A 53 -17.62 -1.75 13.69
CA GLN A 53 -18.94 -1.98 13.11
C GLN A 53 -19.17 -1.20 11.81
N ILE A 54 -18.10 -0.92 11.06
CA ILE A 54 -18.17 -0.39 9.69
C ILE A 54 -18.40 -1.59 8.76
N GLY A 55 -19.53 -2.26 9.01
CA GLY A 55 -20.01 -3.39 8.24
C GLY A 55 -21.25 -2.96 7.46
N GLU A 56 -21.48 -3.62 6.33
CA GLU A 56 -22.69 -3.39 5.55
C GLU A 56 -23.91 -3.82 6.37
N VAL A 57 -24.88 -2.91 6.56
CA VAL A 57 -26.19 -3.28 7.10
C VAL A 57 -26.92 -4.01 5.98
N VAL A 58 -26.84 -5.34 5.98
CA VAL A 58 -27.49 -6.18 4.98
C VAL A 58 -29.00 -6.04 5.16
N ARG A 59 -29.64 -5.29 4.26
CA ARG A 59 -31.10 -5.21 4.16
C ARG A 59 -31.60 -6.54 3.60
N ASP A 60 -32.58 -7.14 4.24
CA ASP A 60 -33.12 -8.43 3.80
C ASP A 60 -33.81 -8.27 2.44
N LEU A 61 -33.20 -8.83 1.41
CA LEU A 61 -33.68 -8.78 0.02
C LEU A 61 -34.21 -10.15 -0.45
N GLY A 62 -34.26 -11.17 0.43
CA GLY A 62 -34.76 -12.51 0.09
C GLY A 62 -33.90 -13.28 -0.93
N LEU A 63 -32.65 -12.86 -1.17
CA LEU A 63 -31.74 -13.48 -2.14
C LEU A 63 -30.83 -14.51 -1.46
N GLU A 64 -30.63 -15.66 -2.10
CA GLU A 64 -29.67 -16.67 -1.64
C GLU A 64 -28.25 -16.09 -1.62
N GLY A 65 -27.53 -16.25 -0.50
CA GLY A 65 -26.17 -15.73 -0.31
C GLY A 65 -26.05 -14.31 0.28
N GLN A 66 -27.16 -13.58 0.50
CA GLN A 66 -27.16 -12.28 1.19
C GLN A 66 -26.55 -12.35 2.60
N LEU A 67 -26.93 -13.40 3.35
CA LEU A 67 -26.44 -13.65 4.71
C LEU A 67 -24.94 -13.95 4.75
N GLN A 68 -24.33 -14.44 3.67
CA GLN A 68 -22.89 -14.74 3.63
C GLN A 68 -22.02 -13.48 3.53
N LYS A 69 -22.57 -12.38 3.00
CA LYS A 69 -21.90 -11.07 2.95
C LYS A 69 -22.06 -10.28 4.26
N LYS A 70 -22.85 -10.79 5.21
CA LYS A 70 -23.08 -10.14 6.51
C LYS A 70 -21.79 -10.18 7.34
N GLY A 71 -21.19 -9.02 7.56
CA GLY A 71 -19.96 -8.87 8.36
C GLY A 71 -18.66 -8.73 7.55
N THR A 72 -18.71 -8.71 6.22
CA THR A 72 -17.58 -8.18 5.44
C THR A 72 -17.47 -6.67 5.68
N PRO A 73 -16.31 -6.17 6.13
CA PRO A 73 -16.16 -4.74 6.37
C PRO A 73 -16.28 -3.97 5.05
N THR A 74 -17.03 -2.89 5.06
CA THR A 74 -16.99 -1.90 4.00
C THR A 74 -15.75 -1.02 4.23
N MET A 75 -15.12 -0.47 3.19
CA MET A 75 -13.84 0.30 3.23
C MET A 75 -12.52 -0.46 3.02
N GLY A 76 -12.51 -1.53 2.22
CA GLY A 76 -11.25 -2.15 1.74
C GLY A 76 -10.31 -1.17 1.00
N GLY A 77 -10.86 -0.08 0.43
CA GLY A 77 -10.08 0.98 -0.23
C GLY A 77 -9.03 1.64 0.67
N ILE A 78 -9.23 1.67 1.99
CA ILE A 78 -8.23 2.18 2.93
C ILE A 78 -6.94 1.37 2.86
N ILE A 79 -7.05 0.05 2.71
CA ILE A 79 -5.88 -0.84 2.57
C ILE A 79 -5.15 -0.52 1.27
N ILE A 80 -5.88 -0.29 0.18
CA ILE A 80 -5.29 0.06 -1.13
C ILE A 80 -4.56 1.39 -1.03
N ILE A 81 -5.19 2.43 -0.47
CA ILE A 81 -4.60 3.77 -0.33
C ILE A 81 -3.31 3.71 0.49
N ILE A 82 -3.31 3.02 1.63
CA ILE A 82 -2.12 2.86 2.46
C ILE A 82 -1.03 2.07 1.72
N SER A 83 -1.41 1.00 1.02
CA SER A 83 -0.47 0.15 0.28
C SER A 83 0.16 0.87 -0.92
N ILE A 84 -0.46 1.94 -1.43
CA ILE A 84 0.10 2.78 -2.50
C ILE A 84 0.90 3.95 -1.91
N LEU A 85 0.33 4.69 -0.96
CA LEU A 85 0.94 5.90 -0.41
C LEU A 85 2.28 5.63 0.24
N VAL A 86 2.39 4.56 1.03
CA VAL A 86 3.63 4.27 1.77
C VAL A 86 4.79 4.00 0.80
N PRO A 87 4.69 3.07 -0.17
CA PRO A 87 5.75 2.87 -1.16
C PRO A 87 6.07 4.12 -1.99
N VAL A 88 5.06 4.91 -2.39
CA VAL A 88 5.28 6.15 -3.14
C VAL A 88 6.10 7.16 -2.32
N LEU A 89 5.76 7.38 -1.05
CA LEU A 89 6.51 8.32 -0.19
C LEU A 89 7.95 7.86 0.08
N LEU A 90 8.17 6.54 0.10
CA LEU A 90 9.47 5.93 0.30
C LEU A 90 10.31 6.04 -0.97
N PHE A 91 9.85 5.47 -2.09
CA PHE A 91 10.67 5.24 -3.28
C PHE A 91 10.46 6.25 -4.40
N ALA A 92 9.36 6.99 -4.45
CA ALA A 92 9.12 7.95 -5.53
C ALA A 92 9.83 9.29 -5.27
N ASN A 93 10.11 10.00 -6.37
CA ASN A 93 10.65 11.35 -6.30
C ASN A 93 9.49 12.33 -6.23
N LEU A 94 9.30 12.94 -5.07
CA LEU A 94 8.20 13.87 -4.81
C LEU A 94 8.44 15.26 -5.41
N THR A 95 9.66 15.56 -5.87
CA THR A 95 9.94 16.82 -6.59
C THR A 95 9.56 16.73 -8.06
N ASN A 96 9.28 15.52 -8.56
CA ASN A 96 8.84 15.29 -9.92
C ASN A 96 7.31 15.19 -9.96
N VAL A 97 6.67 16.04 -10.76
CA VAL A 97 5.21 16.05 -10.93
C VAL A 97 4.71 14.70 -11.50
N TYR A 98 5.54 14.00 -12.27
CA TYR A 98 5.23 12.67 -12.79
C TYR A 98 5.51 11.54 -11.81
N ILE A 99 6.03 11.84 -10.61
CA ILE A 99 6.30 10.84 -9.56
C ILE A 99 7.28 9.75 -10.07
N GLN A 100 8.21 10.10 -10.97
CA GLN A 100 9.30 9.25 -11.45
C GLN A 100 10.57 9.48 -10.63
#